data_AF-A0A838VZX4-F1
#
_entry.id   AF-A0A838VZX4-F1
#
_cell.length_a   1.000
_cell.length_b   1.000
_cell.length_c   1.000
_cell.angle_alpha   90.00
_cell.angle_beta   90.00
_cell.angle_gamma   90.00
#
_symmetry.space_group_name_H-M   'P 1'
#
loop_
_entity.id
_entity.type
_entity.pdbx_description
1 polymer ?
#
loop_
_entity_poly.entity_id
_entity_poly.type
_entity_poly.pdbx_seq_one_letter_code
_entity_poly.pdbx_strand_id
1 'polypeptide(L)' 'VSTFQLTPFKLVYLAYQGHFRAQGIPSYAALISAHEFGTISAKDLVWSAFKTNLLSEQTLADLGYLSAVEDQLRALEAD' A
#
# COMPACT_ATOMS: atom_id res chain seq x y z
N VAL A 1 19.93 11.59 -8.15
CA VAL A 1 19.60 10.92 -6.88
C VAL A 1 18.61 9.84 -7.23
N SER A 2 19.01 8.57 -7.19
CA SER A 2 18.12 7.47 -7.58
C SER A 2 17.15 7.23 -6.43
N THR A 3 16.01 7.90 -6.47
CA THR A 3 14.84 7.52 -5.67
C THR A 3 14.47 6.11 -6.11
N PHE A 4 14.85 5.10 -5.33
CA PHE A 4 14.31 3.75 -5.50
C PHE A 4 12.79 3.89 -5.33
N GLN A 5 12.05 4.04 -6.43
CA GLN A 5 10.60 4.03 -6.40
C GLN A 5 10.19 2.65 -5.91
N LEU A 6 9.69 2.59 -4.68
CA LEU A 6 9.06 1.40 -4.14
C LEU A 6 7.95 1.01 -5.10
N THR A 7 8.01 -0.16 -5.72
CA THR A 7 6.97 -0.57 -6.69
C THR A 7 5.64 -0.81 -5.96
N PRO A 8 4.49 -0.65 -6.65
CA PRO A 8 3.18 -0.97 -6.08
C PRO A 8 3.10 -2.39 -5.50
N PHE A 9 3.64 -3.39 -6.22
CA PHE A 9 3.79 -4.77 -5.74
C PHE A 9 4.53 -4.83 -4.41
N LYS A 10 5.70 -4.18 -4.31
CA LYS A 10 6.51 -4.22 -3.10
C LYS A 10 5.83 -3.51 -1.94
N LEU A 11 5.10 -2.42 -2.21
CA LEU A 11 4.34 -1.70 -1.20
C LEU A 11 3.26 -2.59 -0.58
N VAL A 12 2.42 -3.23 -1.40
CA VAL A 12 1.37 -4.13 -0.93
C VAL A 12 1.96 -5.33 -0.19
N TYR A 13 3.07 -5.89 -0.68
CA TYR A 13 3.75 -6.98 -0.01
C TYR A 13 4.27 -6.58 1.40
N LEU A 14 4.84 -5.39 1.55
CA LEU A 14 5.26 -4.87 2.86
C LEU A 14 4.06 -4.67 3.80
N ALA A 15 2.94 -4.18 3.27
CA ALA A 15 1.69 -4.06 4.02
C ALA A 15 1.22 -5.42 4.54
N TYR A 16 1.19 -6.41 3.65
CA TYR A 16 0.79 -7.77 3.96
C TYR A 16 1.68 -8.40 5.03
N GLN A 17 2.99 -8.15 4.98
CA GLN A 17 3.96 -8.56 6.01
C GLN A 17 3.83 -7.81 7.34
N GLY A 18 2.99 -6.78 7.42
CA GLY A 18 2.74 -6.01 8.63
C GLY A 18 3.73 -4.88 8.89
N HIS A 19 4.45 -4.43 7.86
CA HIS A 19 5.38 -3.30 7.96
C HIS A 19 4.68 -2.00 8.38
N PHE A 20 3.38 -1.87 8.06
CA PHE A 20 2.59 -0.68 8.33
C PHE A 20 1.65 -0.78 9.54
N ARG A 21 1.83 -1.80 10.39
CA ARG A 21 1.00 -2.02 11.60
C ARG A 21 1.02 -0.82 12.55
N ALA A 22 2.17 -0.17 12.70
CA ALA A 22 2.31 1.03 13.53
C ALA A 22 1.53 2.23 12.97
N GLN A 23 1.16 2.21 11.68
CA GLN A 23 0.32 3.21 11.04
C GLN A 23 -1.16 2.80 11.01
N GLY A 24 -1.52 1.69 11.64
CA GLY A 24 -2.89 1.18 11.70
C GLY A 24 -3.30 0.29 10.53
N ILE A 25 -2.37 -0.06 9.64
CA ILE A 25 -2.64 -0.97 8.52
C ILE A 25 -2.59 -2.42 9.04
N PRO A 26 -3.69 -3.18 8.96
CA PRO A 26 -3.68 -4.60 9.29
C PRO A 26 -2.80 -5.39 8.30
N SER A 27 -2.49 -6.63 8.63
CA SER A 27 -1.56 -7.49 7.88
C SER A 27 -2.20 -8.84 7.57
N TYR A 28 -1.61 -9.63 6.66
CA TYR A 28 -2.12 -10.94 6.28
C TYR A 28 -3.60 -10.90 5.88
N ALA A 29 -4.40 -11.90 6.26
CA ALA A 29 -5.84 -11.96 5.97
C ALA A 29 -6.61 -10.72 6.45
N ALA A 30 -6.18 -10.08 7.54
CA ALA A 30 -6.84 -8.87 8.02
C ALA A 30 -6.62 -7.66 7.10
N LEU A 31 -5.51 -7.61 6.35
CA LEU A 31 -5.33 -6.60 5.30
C LEU A 31 -6.31 -6.81 4.16
N ILE A 32 -6.44 -8.07 3.71
CA ILE A 32 -7.32 -8.46 2.60
C ILE A 32 -8.76 -8.07 2.95
N SER A 33 -9.27 -8.54 4.09
CA SER A 33 -10.63 -8.19 4.53
C SER A 33 -10.81 -6.69 4.73
N ALA A 34 -9.81 -5.98 5.27
CA ALA A 34 -9.92 -4.54 5.43
C ALA A 34 -10.02 -3.79 4.09
N HIS A 35 -9.38 -4.30 3.04
CA HIS A 35 -9.51 -3.74 1.69
C HIS A 35 -10.87 -4.10 1.07
N GLU A 36 -11.29 -5.36 1.13
CA GLU A 36 -12.59 -5.83 0.61
C GLU A 36 -13.77 -5.06 1.22
N PHE A 37 -13.71 -4.78 2.54
CA PHE A 37 -14.73 -4.01 3.24
C PHE A 37 -14.56 -2.49 3.09
N GLY A 38 -13.57 -2.01 2.33
CA GLY A 38 -13.30 -0.59 2.11
C GLY A 38 -12.81 0.15 3.36
N THR A 39 -12.33 -0.57 4.37
CA THR A 39 -11.72 0.01 5.58
C THR A 39 -10.32 0.57 5.31
N ILE A 40 -9.59 -0.04 4.38
CA ILE A 40 -8.28 0.42 3.91
C ILE A 40 -8.35 0.60 2.40
N SER A 41 -7.91 1.75 1.90
CA SER A 41 -7.76 2.01 0.47
C SER A 41 -6.29 2.02 0.04
N ALA A 42 -6.05 1.98 -1.27
CA ALA A 42 -4.72 2.23 -1.82
C ALA A 42 -4.11 3.54 -1.30
N LYS A 43 -4.91 4.60 -1.13
CA LYS A 43 -4.44 5.91 -0.61
C LYS A 43 -3.93 5.80 0.83
N ASP A 44 -4.64 5.08 1.69
CA ASP A 44 -4.24 4.88 3.09
C ASP A 44 -2.91 4.14 3.17
N LEU A 45 -2.71 3.19 2.25
CA LEU A 45 -1.48 2.43 2.16
C LEU A 45 -0.30 3.28 1.68
N VAL A 46 -0.46 4.05 0.60
CA VAL A 46 0.58 4.97 0.11
C VAL A 46 0.92 6.01 1.17
N TRP A 47 -0.08 6.56 1.86
CA TRP A 47 0.12 7.50 2.96
C TRP A 47 0.91 6.89 4.12
N SER A 48 0.64 5.63 4.45
CA SER A 48 1.37 4.90 5.50
C SER A 48 2.84 4.68 5.12
N ALA A 49 3.11 4.37 3.85
CA ALA A 49 4.49 4.23 3.35
C ALA A 49 5.25 5.56 3.24
N PHE A 50 4.56 6.66 2.95
CA PHE A 50 5.12 8.00 3.03
C PHE A 50 5.56 8.32 4.48
N LYS A 51 4.72 8.01 5.49
CA LYS A 51 5.07 8.20 6.91
C LYS A 51 6.30 7.41 7.34
N THR A 52 6.61 6.31 6.67
CA THR A 52 7.83 5.51 6.92
C THR A 52 9.05 5.97 6.11
N ASN A 53 8.97 7.11 5.41
CA ASN A 53 10.00 7.63 4.50
C ASN A 53 10.36 6.68 3.34
N LEU A 54 9.44 5.79 2.95
CA LEU A 54 9.65 4.86 1.82
C LEU A 54 9.19 5.45 0.48
N LEU A 55 8.37 6.50 0.52
CA LEU A 55 7.83 7.19 -0.66
C LEU A 55 8.06 8.69 -0.57
N SER A 56 8.18 9.35 -1.72
CA SER A 56 8.19 10.81 -1.79
C SER A 56 6.77 11.36 -1.81
N GLU A 57 6.62 12.62 -1.41
CA GLU A 57 5.32 13.32 -1.46
C GLU A 57 4.71 13.33 -2.87
N GLN A 58 5.55 13.34 -3.92
CA GLN A 58 5.11 13.27 -5.31
C GLN A 58 4.33 11.99 -5.61
N THR A 59 4.67 10.86 -4.97
CA THR A 59 3.97 9.58 -5.16
C THR A 59 2.56 9.59 -4.54
N LEU A 60 2.27 10.49 -3.59
CA LEU A 60 0.93 10.60 -2.99
C LEU A 60 -0.14 11.08 -3.99
N ALA A 61 0.28 11.89 -4.98
CA ALA A 61 -0.59 12.44 -6.01
C ALA A 61 -0.47 11.72 -7.36
N ASP A 62 0.36 10.68 -7.45
CA ASP A 62 0.55 9.91 -8.68
C ASP A 62 -0.63 8.95 -8.86
N LEU A 63 -1.56 9.32 -9.75
CA LEU A 63 -2.73 8.53 -10.07
C LEU A 63 -2.39 7.16 -10.68
N GLY A 64 -1.30 7.08 -11.46
CA GLY A 64 -0.84 5.82 -12.04
C GLY A 64 -0.33 4.88 -10.97
N TYR A 65 0.42 5.42 -10.00
CA TYR A 65 0.88 4.65 -8.85
C TYR A 65 -0.29 4.17 -7.97
N LEU A 66 -1.24 5.05 -7.64
CA LEU A 66 -2.41 4.70 -6.85
C LEU A 66 -3.25 3.61 -7.51
N SER A 67 -3.47 3.71 -8.83
CA SER A 67 -4.20 2.67 -9.59
C SER A 67 -3.47 1.33 -9.54
N ALA A 68 -2.15 1.34 -9.71
CA ALA A 68 -1.37 0.10 -9.66
C ALA A 68 -1.33 -0.54 -8.26
N VAL A 69 -1.40 0.26 -7.19
CA VAL A 69 -1.53 -0.24 -5.81
C VAL A 69 -2.90 -0.88 -5.60
N GLU A 70 -3.97 -0.23 -6.08
CA GLU A 70 -5.33 -0.76 -6.05
C GLU A 70 -5.43 -2.09 -6.81
N ASP A 71 -4.90 -2.16 -8.03
CA ASP A 71 -4.87 -3.41 -8.81
C ASP A 71 -4.12 -4.53 -8.09
N GLN A 72 -3.04 -4.19 -7.39
CA GLN A 72 -2.27 -5.15 -6.63
C GLN A 72 -3.00 -5.64 -5.36
N LEU A 73 -3.75 -4.77 -4.68
CA LEU A 73 -4.57 -5.14 -3.54
C LEU A 73 -5.69 -6.10 -4.00
N ARG A 74 -6.33 -5.82 -5.13
CA ARG A 74 -7.34 -6.72 -5.73
C ARG A 74 -6.75 -8.05 -6.17
N ALA A 75 -5.54 -8.05 -6.73
CA ALA A 75 -4.85 -9.28 -7.06
C ALA A 75 -4.57 -10.15 -5.83
N LEU A 76 -4.29 -9.52 -4.68
CA LEU A 76 -4.07 -10.22 -3.41
C LEU A 76 -5.35 -10.81 -2.80
N GLU A 77 -6.52 -10.25 -3.11
CA GLU A 77 -7.83 -10.80 -2.72
C GLU A 77 -8.20 -12.06 -3.50
N ALA A 78 -7.71 -12.17 -4.74
CA ALA A 78 -8.05 -13.24 -5.67
C ALA A 78 -7.11 -14.47 -5.60
N ASP A 79 -6.08 -14.43 -4.74
CA ASP A 79 -5.06 -15.48 -4.53
C ASP A 79 -5.46 -16.41 -3.37
#